data_AF-A0A1S6GKP8-F1
#
_entry.id   AF-A0A1S6GKP8-F1
#
_cell.length_a   1.000
_cell.length_b   1.000
_cell.length_c   1.000
_cell.angle_alpha   90.00
_cell.angle_beta   90.00
_cell.angle_gamma   90.00
#
_symmetry.space_group_name_H-M   'P 1'
#
loop_
_entity.id
_entity.type
_entity.pdbx_description
1 polymer ?
#
loop_
_entity_poly.entity_id
_entity_poly.type
_entity_poly.pdbx_seq_one_letter_code
_entity_poly.pdbx_strand_id
1 'polypeptide(L)'
;MGAPWGTGAGWFPDPGDSGGLRWWNGTSWTSAVYQPKQSASPRQPPASVPADSPGLVARHPVWVLTALLAFCAIGIAVTAISLPKAWDHAVGPSRQAGRDYALRWIKAQEAAGRADDLSKSDVELRCSAEAFRVGSKGTDLANGTHLAPGRLMRGEFINACTAEAMQHLG
;
A
#
# COMPACT_ATOMS: atom_id res chain seq x y z
N MET A 1 -44.02 53.57 62.95
CA MET A 1 -42.67 53.76 62.38
C MET A 1 -42.79 53.50 60.88
N GLY A 2 -42.62 54.54 60.05
CA GLY A 2 -42.87 54.50 58.59
C GLY A 2 -41.66 54.02 57.79
N ALA A 3 -41.86 53.78 56.48
CA ALA A 3 -40.80 53.33 55.57
C ALA A 3 -39.69 54.38 55.41
N PRO A 4 -38.40 53.99 55.53
CA PRO A 4 -37.29 54.91 55.34
C PRO A 4 -36.77 54.83 53.89
N TRP A 5 -36.87 55.96 53.16
CA TRP A 5 -36.18 56.30 51.89
C TRP A 5 -36.79 55.87 50.53
N GLY A 6 -38.05 56.26 50.27
CA GLY A 6 -38.61 56.33 48.89
C GLY A 6 -40.14 56.21 48.85
N THR A 7 -40.83 57.07 48.11
CA THR A 7 -42.32 57.15 48.06
C THR A 7 -42.99 56.08 47.19
N GLY A 8 -42.26 55.03 46.78
CA GLY A 8 -42.75 53.95 45.91
C GLY A 8 -42.90 52.61 46.63
N ALA A 9 -43.80 51.76 46.13
CA ALA A 9 -43.91 50.38 46.60
C ALA A 9 -42.65 49.58 46.25
N GLY A 10 -42.11 48.82 47.21
CA GLY A 10 -40.81 48.19 47.08
C GLY A 10 -40.45 47.22 48.21
N TRP A 11 -39.37 46.46 48.03
CA TRP A 11 -38.79 45.58 49.05
C TRP A 11 -37.76 46.35 49.87
N PHE A 12 -37.91 46.33 51.20
CA PHE A 12 -37.03 47.02 52.13
C PHE A 12 -36.64 46.09 53.29
N PRO A 13 -35.55 46.38 54.03
CA PRO A 13 -35.18 45.60 55.22
C PRO A 13 -36.33 45.52 56.23
N ASP A 14 -36.59 44.32 56.77
CA ASP A 14 -37.68 44.13 57.72
C ASP A 14 -37.37 44.83 59.06
N PRO A 15 -38.15 45.83 59.49
CA PRO A 15 -37.92 46.49 60.79
C PRO A 15 -38.16 45.56 62.00
N GLY A 16 -38.77 44.40 61.80
CA GLY A 16 -38.92 43.37 62.84
C GLY A 16 -37.68 42.49 63.08
N ASP A 17 -36.52 42.84 62.51
CA ASP A 17 -35.23 42.14 62.67
C ASP A 17 -35.25 40.65 62.26
N SER A 18 -36.11 40.27 61.31
CA SER A 18 -36.22 38.89 60.82
C SER A 18 -35.05 38.44 59.92
N GLY A 19 -34.03 39.28 59.73
CA GLY A 19 -32.88 39.03 58.85
C GLY A 19 -33.20 38.98 57.35
N GLY A 20 -34.36 39.50 56.92
CA GLY A 20 -34.84 39.44 55.53
C GLY A 20 -35.41 40.78 55.01
N LEU A 21 -36.05 40.74 53.85
CA LEU A 21 -36.74 41.89 53.24
C LEU A 21 -38.26 41.76 53.40
N ARG A 22 -38.96 42.87 53.62
CA ARG A 22 -40.42 42.97 53.68
C ARG A 22 -40.95 43.93 52.61
N TRP A 23 -42.12 43.63 52.04
CA TRP A 23 -42.73 44.49 51.03
C TRP A 23 -43.51 45.67 51.66
N TRP A 24 -43.19 46.87 51.20
CA TRP A 24 -43.90 48.12 51.46
C TRP A 24 -44.79 48.46 50.27
N ASN A 25 -46.08 48.72 50.50
CA ASN A 25 -47.03 49.04 49.42
C ASN A 25 -47.14 50.56 49.12
N GLY A 26 -46.38 51.41 49.81
CA GLY A 26 -46.51 52.88 49.74
C GLY A 26 -47.19 53.50 50.96
N THR A 27 -48.00 52.75 51.71
CA THR A 27 -48.77 53.25 52.86
C THR A 27 -48.58 52.41 54.14
N SER A 28 -48.37 51.10 54.01
CA SER A 28 -48.15 50.18 55.12
C SER A 28 -47.28 48.97 54.73
N TRP A 29 -46.67 48.36 55.74
CA TRP A 29 -45.96 47.09 55.58
C TRP A 29 -46.97 45.96 55.34
N THR A 30 -46.66 45.08 54.39
CA THR A 30 -47.50 43.92 54.10
C THR A 30 -46.97 42.65 54.79
N SER A 31 -47.75 41.58 54.73
CA SER A 31 -47.35 40.25 55.23
C SER A 31 -46.34 39.53 54.33
N ALA A 32 -46.07 40.06 53.13
CA ALA A 32 -45.10 39.48 52.21
C ALA A 32 -43.67 39.72 52.70
N VAL A 33 -42.98 38.63 53.02
CA VAL A 33 -41.58 38.62 53.46
C VAL A 33 -40.78 37.77 52.49
N TYR A 34 -39.63 38.28 52.06
CA TYR A 34 -38.64 37.56 51.29
C TYR A 34 -37.44 37.28 52.18
N GLN A 35 -37.22 36.02 52.49
CA GLN A 35 -35.95 35.55 53.05
C GLN A 35 -35.17 34.89 51.90
N PRO A 36 -33.96 35.38 51.56
CA PRO A 36 -33.10 34.63 50.67
C PRO A 36 -32.84 33.28 51.32
N LYS A 37 -33.11 32.17 50.61
CA LYS A 37 -32.74 30.84 51.07
C LYS A 37 -31.25 30.88 51.35
N GLN A 38 -30.88 30.65 52.61
CA GLN A 38 -29.50 30.51 53.05
C GLN A 38 -28.80 29.58 52.06
N SER A 39 -27.86 30.12 51.29
CA SER A 39 -27.22 29.41 50.18
C SER A 39 -26.72 28.07 50.71
N ALA A 40 -27.17 27.00 50.08
CA ALA A 40 -26.70 25.65 50.37
C ALA A 40 -25.17 25.66 50.41
N SER A 41 -24.62 25.10 51.48
CA SER A 41 -23.18 24.87 51.66
C SER A 41 -22.56 24.36 50.35
N PRO A 42 -21.32 24.77 49.97
CA PRO A 42 -20.76 24.45 48.67
C PRO A 42 -20.82 22.94 48.43
N ARG A 43 -21.56 22.52 47.41
CA ARG A 43 -21.53 21.13 46.95
C ARG A 43 -20.11 20.87 46.47
N GLN A 44 -19.36 20.09 47.23
CA GLN A 44 -18.04 19.62 46.86
C GLN A 44 -18.13 18.99 45.46
N PRO A 45 -17.32 19.43 44.48
CA PRO A 45 -17.35 18.85 43.14
C PRO A 45 -17.07 17.34 43.25
N PRO A 46 -17.73 16.48 42.47
CA PRO A 46 -17.33 15.07 42.42
C PRO A 46 -15.85 15.02 42.03
N ALA A 47 -15.09 14.19 42.75
CA ALA A 47 -13.67 13.99 42.50
C ALA A 47 -13.46 13.75 41.00
N SER A 48 -12.61 14.58 40.39
CA SER A 48 -12.17 14.42 39.01
C SER A 48 -11.55 13.03 38.86
N VAL A 49 -12.27 12.12 38.20
CA VAL A 49 -11.73 10.86 37.71
C VAL A 49 -10.57 11.24 36.79
N PRO A 50 -9.32 10.77 36.99
CA PRO A 50 -8.29 10.93 35.99
C PRO A 50 -8.81 10.23 34.74
N ALA A 51 -9.07 10.99 33.68
CA ALA A 51 -9.27 10.43 32.36
C ALA A 51 -7.91 9.95 31.85
N ASP A 52 -7.40 8.86 32.42
CA ASP A 52 -6.36 8.06 31.79
C ASP A 52 -7.05 7.36 30.61
N SER A 53 -7.22 8.10 29.52
CA SER A 53 -7.28 7.49 28.21
C SER A 53 -5.83 7.07 27.93
N PRO A 54 -5.47 5.78 27.90
CA PRO A 54 -4.24 5.40 27.24
C PRO A 54 -4.47 5.72 25.76
N GLY A 55 -4.10 6.94 25.37
CA GLY A 55 -3.87 7.28 23.99
C GLY A 55 -2.75 6.38 23.51
N LEU A 56 -3.10 5.18 23.03
CA LEU A 56 -2.28 4.37 22.16
C LEU A 56 -2.14 5.15 20.85
N VAL A 57 -1.49 6.30 20.90
CA VAL A 57 -0.71 6.78 19.78
C VAL A 57 0.37 5.73 19.69
N ALA A 58 0.11 4.69 18.90
CA ALA A 58 1.08 3.67 18.56
C ALA A 58 2.19 4.41 17.79
N ARG A 59 3.09 5.06 18.53
CA ARG A 59 4.38 5.50 18.04
C ARG A 59 5.07 4.20 17.69
N HIS A 60 4.90 3.73 16.47
CA HIS A 60 5.68 2.62 15.95
C HIS A 60 7.13 2.98 16.26
N PRO A 61 7.82 2.23 17.14
CA PRO A 61 9.20 2.56 17.44
C PRO A 61 9.92 2.53 16.10
N VAL A 62 10.83 3.48 15.88
CA VAL A 62 11.56 3.63 14.60
C VAL A 62 12.12 2.27 14.14
N TRP A 63 12.50 1.40 15.08
CA TRP A 63 12.91 0.01 14.88
C TRP A 63 11.89 -0.90 14.15
N VAL A 64 10.58 -0.72 14.35
CA VAL A 64 9.54 -1.49 13.64
C VAL A 64 9.45 -1.04 12.18
N LEU A 65 9.55 0.26 11.91
CA LEU A 65 9.58 0.78 10.55
C LEU A 65 10.87 0.37 9.82
N THR A 66 12.03 0.45 10.49
CA THR A 66 13.30 0.01 9.89
C THR A 66 13.33 -1.50 9.67
N ALA A 67 12.80 -2.31 10.59
CA ALA A 67 12.69 -3.76 10.42
C ALA A 67 11.76 -4.12 9.25
N LEU A 68 10.61 -3.43 9.12
CA LEU A 68 9.70 -3.64 8.00
C LEU A 68 10.33 -3.24 6.66
N LEU A 69 11.00 -2.09 6.60
CA LEU A 69 11.70 -1.64 5.39
C LEU A 69 12.85 -2.57 5.02
N ALA A 70 13.63 -3.04 6.00
CA ALA A 70 14.68 -4.03 5.78
C ALA A 70 14.10 -5.35 5.26
N PHE A 71 12.99 -5.83 5.85
CA PHE A 71 12.29 -7.02 5.38
C PHE A 71 11.78 -6.85 3.94
N CYS A 72 11.16 -5.73 3.61
CA CYS A 72 10.74 -5.41 2.24
C CYS A 72 11.93 -5.36 1.28
N ALA A 73 13.02 -4.68 1.65
CA ALA A 73 14.23 -4.60 0.84
C ALA A 73 14.86 -5.98 0.60
N ILE A 74 14.90 -6.84 1.62
CA ILE A 74 15.38 -8.22 1.51
C ILE A 74 14.44 -9.02 0.60
N GLY A 75 13.12 -8.92 0.77
CA GLY A 75 12.14 -9.59 -0.09
C GLY A 75 12.26 -9.17 -1.55
N ILE A 76 12.44 -7.87 -1.82
CA ILE A 76 12.68 -7.34 -3.16
C ILE A 76 14.02 -7.86 -3.72
N ALA A 77 15.09 -7.86 -2.93
CA ALA A 77 16.38 -8.39 -3.37
C ALA A 77 16.30 -9.89 -3.69
N VAL A 78 15.66 -10.69 -2.84
CA VAL A 78 15.48 -12.13 -3.05
C VAL A 78 14.64 -12.39 -4.31
N THR A 79 13.55 -11.66 -4.51
CA THR A 79 12.72 -11.80 -5.72
C THR A 79 13.50 -11.38 -6.97
N ALA A 80 14.17 -10.23 -6.95
CA ALA A 80 15.00 -9.76 -8.06
C ALA A 80 16.13 -10.74 -8.46
N ILE A 81 16.68 -11.49 -7.50
CA ILE A 81 17.73 -12.50 -7.77
C ILE A 81 17.13 -13.84 -8.21
N SER A 82 15.99 -14.24 -7.63
CA SER A 82 15.43 -15.58 -7.80
C SER A 82 14.57 -15.72 -9.05
N LEU A 83 13.81 -14.69 -9.41
CA LEU A 83 12.96 -14.69 -10.60
C LEU A 83 13.76 -14.90 -11.90
N PRO A 84 14.87 -14.17 -12.16
CA PRO A 84 15.66 -14.36 -13.38
C PRO A 84 16.23 -15.78 -13.49
N LYS A 85 16.76 -16.33 -12.38
CA LYS A 85 17.33 -17.68 -12.38
C LYS A 85 16.29 -18.75 -12.69
N ALA A 86 15.11 -18.65 -12.09
CA ALA A 86 14.01 -19.58 -12.37
C ALA A 86 13.55 -19.48 -13.84
N TRP A 87 13.52 -18.26 -14.38
CA TRP A 87 13.22 -18.04 -15.79
C TRP A 87 14.27 -18.65 -16.71
N ASP A 88 15.56 -18.48 -16.43
CA ASP A 88 16.65 -19.05 -17.24
C ASP A 88 16.59 -20.58 -17.30
N HIS A 89 16.20 -21.26 -16.21
CA HIS A 89 15.97 -22.71 -16.24
C HIS A 89 14.76 -23.12 -17.08
N ALA A 90 13.70 -22.31 -17.09
CA ALA A 90 12.49 -22.60 -17.86
C ALA A 90 12.68 -22.38 -19.36
N VAL A 91 13.36 -21.30 -19.74
CA VAL A 91 13.52 -20.90 -21.16
C VAL A 91 14.84 -21.36 -21.77
N GLY A 92 15.83 -21.68 -20.93
CA GLY A 92 17.17 -22.12 -21.34
C GLY A 92 17.16 -23.22 -22.41
N PRO A 93 16.35 -24.30 -22.25
CA PRO A 93 16.24 -25.33 -23.26
C PRO A 93 15.68 -24.82 -24.61
N SER A 94 14.71 -23.90 -24.59
CA SER A 94 14.16 -23.30 -25.82
C SER A 94 15.20 -22.42 -26.53
N ARG A 95 15.99 -21.64 -25.77
CA ARG A 95 17.10 -20.85 -26.32
C ARG A 95 18.20 -21.75 -26.89
N GLN A 96 18.53 -22.85 -26.22
CA GLN A 96 19.52 -23.82 -26.69
C GLN A 96 19.09 -24.47 -28.01
N ALA A 97 17.84 -24.92 -28.11
CA ALA A 97 17.31 -25.48 -29.35
C ALA A 97 17.38 -24.46 -30.51
N GLY A 98 17.12 -23.18 -30.23
CA GLY A 98 17.25 -22.10 -31.21
C GLY A 98 18.67 -21.93 -31.73
N ARG A 99 19.67 -21.86 -30.83
CA ARG A 99 21.10 -21.76 -31.20
C ARG A 99 21.59 -22.97 -31.98
N ASP A 100 21.27 -24.18 -31.51
CA ASP A 100 21.67 -25.42 -32.17
C ASP A 100 21.11 -25.52 -33.60
N TYR A 101 19.87 -25.05 -33.80
CA TYR A 101 19.28 -24.96 -35.12
C TYR A 101 20.00 -23.93 -36.01
N ALA A 102 20.21 -22.71 -35.50
CA ALA A 102 20.87 -21.63 -36.23
C ALA A 102 22.24 -22.07 -36.75
N LEU A 103 23.09 -22.66 -35.89
CA LEU A 103 24.42 -23.15 -36.25
C LEU A 103 24.37 -24.20 -37.37
N ARG A 104 23.48 -25.19 -37.25
CA ARG A 104 23.33 -26.24 -38.28
C ARG A 104 22.86 -25.67 -39.61
N TRP A 105 21.93 -24.73 -39.56
CA TRP A 105 21.36 -24.13 -40.75
C TRP A 105 22.36 -23.20 -41.44
N ILE A 106 23.01 -22.29 -40.73
CA ILE A 106 24.03 -21.38 -41.29
C ILE A 106 25.17 -22.18 -41.93
N LYS A 107 25.69 -23.20 -41.24
CA LYS A 107 26.72 -24.08 -41.81
C LYS A 107 26.29 -24.74 -43.11
N ALA A 108 25.01 -25.08 -43.25
CA ALA A 108 24.47 -25.62 -44.50
C ALA A 108 24.34 -24.55 -45.61
N GLN A 109 24.14 -23.29 -45.25
CA GLN A 109 24.08 -22.16 -46.19
C GLN A 109 25.48 -21.76 -46.69
N GLU A 110 26.46 -21.75 -45.79
CA GLU A 110 27.88 -21.55 -46.13
C GLU A 110 28.36 -22.64 -47.09
N ALA A 111 28.07 -23.92 -46.79
CA ALA A 111 28.41 -25.04 -47.67
C ALA A 111 27.72 -24.94 -49.05
N ALA A 112 26.60 -24.22 -49.13
CA ALA A 112 25.88 -23.96 -50.37
C ALA A 112 26.29 -22.64 -51.07
N GLY A 113 27.24 -21.88 -50.51
CA GLY A 113 27.64 -20.58 -51.04
C GLY A 113 26.54 -19.51 -51.02
N ARG A 114 25.56 -19.64 -50.12
CA ARG A 114 24.39 -18.75 -50.02
C ARG A 114 24.35 -17.93 -48.73
N ALA A 115 25.44 -17.91 -47.96
CA ALA A 115 25.49 -17.19 -46.70
C ALA A 115 25.40 -15.67 -46.90
N ASP A 116 26.14 -15.13 -47.86
CA ASP A 116 26.24 -13.69 -48.14
C ASP A 116 24.92 -13.06 -48.64
N ASP A 117 24.01 -13.89 -49.18
CA ASP A 117 22.70 -13.45 -49.68
C ASP A 117 21.62 -13.37 -48.57
N LEU A 118 21.91 -13.83 -47.35
CA LEU A 118 20.90 -13.94 -46.31
C LEU A 118 20.64 -12.59 -45.64
N SER A 119 19.41 -12.10 -45.79
CA SER A 119 18.95 -10.94 -45.05
C SER A 119 18.47 -11.34 -43.64
N LYS A 120 18.44 -10.36 -42.72
CA LYS A 120 17.84 -10.56 -41.38
C LYS A 120 16.39 -11.05 -41.46
N SER A 121 15.62 -10.57 -42.44
CA SER A 121 14.24 -11.03 -42.66
C SER A 121 14.16 -12.51 -43.06
N ASP A 122 15.11 -13.01 -43.87
CA ASP A 122 15.15 -14.43 -44.25
C ASP A 122 15.44 -15.31 -43.03
N VAL A 123 16.39 -14.86 -42.20
CA VAL A 123 16.74 -15.52 -40.93
C VAL A 123 15.54 -15.55 -39.99
N GLU A 124 14.87 -14.42 -39.76
CA GLU A 124 13.70 -14.33 -38.88
C GLU A 124 12.53 -15.20 -39.37
N LEU A 125 12.24 -15.17 -40.68
CA LEU A 125 11.20 -16.00 -41.29
C LEU A 125 11.51 -17.50 -41.09
N ARG A 126 12.77 -17.88 -41.31
CA ARG A 126 13.21 -19.27 -41.17
C ARG A 126 13.18 -19.74 -39.72
N CYS A 127 13.74 -18.96 -38.81
CA CYS A 127 13.72 -19.23 -37.36
C CYS A 127 12.28 -19.35 -36.86
N SER A 128 11.38 -18.47 -37.30
CA SER A 128 9.97 -18.52 -36.94
C SER A 128 9.31 -19.81 -37.41
N ALA A 129 9.43 -20.14 -38.70
CA ALA A 129 8.85 -21.36 -39.27
C ALA A 129 9.32 -22.63 -38.56
N GLU A 130 10.61 -22.70 -38.22
CA GLU A 130 11.14 -23.82 -37.47
C GLU A 130 10.57 -23.87 -36.05
N ALA A 131 10.47 -22.73 -35.36
CA ALA A 131 9.90 -22.66 -34.03
C ALA A 131 8.43 -23.14 -33.98
N PHE A 132 7.66 -22.94 -35.06
CA PHE A 132 6.35 -23.57 -35.22
C PHE A 132 6.44 -25.09 -35.36
N ARG A 133 7.33 -25.56 -36.24
CA ARG A 133 7.55 -27.00 -36.49
C ARG A 133 7.95 -27.73 -35.21
N VAL A 134 9.01 -27.30 -34.54
CA VAL A 134 9.51 -27.94 -33.31
C VAL A 134 8.55 -27.76 -32.13
N GLY A 135 7.84 -26.63 -32.05
CA GLY A 135 6.82 -26.44 -31.02
C GLY A 135 5.66 -27.46 -31.12
N SER A 136 5.33 -27.89 -32.34
CA SER A 136 4.27 -28.88 -32.60
C SER A 136 4.72 -30.34 -32.46
N LYS A 137 5.97 -30.65 -32.83
CA LYS A 137 6.49 -32.03 -32.88
C LYS A 137 7.40 -32.40 -31.71
N GLY A 138 7.86 -31.41 -30.95
CA GLY A 138 9.00 -31.57 -30.04
C GLY A 138 10.33 -31.58 -30.79
N THR A 139 11.43 -31.53 -30.05
CA THR A 139 12.79 -31.60 -30.58
C THR A 139 13.77 -32.14 -29.56
N ASP A 140 14.78 -32.87 -30.03
CA ASP A 140 15.91 -33.27 -29.21
C ASP A 140 16.97 -32.16 -29.19
N LEU A 141 17.58 -31.96 -28.03
CA LEU A 141 18.64 -30.99 -27.79
C LEU A 141 20.00 -31.69 -27.87
N ALA A 142 21.05 -30.93 -28.16
CA ALA A 142 22.41 -31.47 -28.23
C ALA A 142 22.90 -32.10 -26.91
N ASN A 143 22.33 -31.73 -25.76
CA ASN A 143 22.64 -32.32 -24.46
C ASN A 143 21.91 -33.66 -24.18
N GLY A 144 21.18 -34.21 -25.17
CA GLY A 144 20.42 -35.45 -25.04
C GLY A 144 19.05 -35.29 -24.38
N THR A 145 18.62 -34.08 -24.02
CA THR A 145 17.28 -33.83 -23.48
C THR A 145 16.25 -33.69 -24.61
N HIS A 146 15.04 -34.20 -24.39
CA HIS A 146 13.93 -34.04 -25.33
C HIS A 146 12.98 -32.93 -24.87
N LEU A 147 12.76 -31.93 -25.72
CA LEU A 147 11.70 -30.94 -25.52
C LEU A 147 10.40 -31.46 -26.11
N ALA A 148 9.48 -31.83 -25.24
CA ALA A 148 8.15 -32.28 -25.64
C ALA A 148 7.37 -31.18 -26.39
N PRO A 149 6.40 -31.56 -27.25
CA PRO A 149 5.46 -30.62 -27.86
C PRO A 149 4.81 -29.69 -26.83
N GLY A 150 4.62 -28.41 -27.19
CA GLY A 150 4.01 -27.41 -26.31
C GLY A 150 4.87 -26.93 -25.13
N ARG A 151 6.04 -27.50 -24.88
CA ARG A 151 7.00 -27.01 -23.86
C ARG A 151 7.97 -25.95 -24.40
N LEU A 152 8.00 -25.75 -25.71
CA LEU A 152 8.87 -24.80 -26.38
C LEU A 152 8.34 -23.37 -26.22
N MET A 153 9.12 -22.50 -25.60
CA MET A 153 8.86 -21.06 -25.55
C MET A 153 9.28 -20.43 -26.88
N ARG A 154 8.32 -20.29 -27.79
CA ARG A 154 8.58 -19.93 -29.19
C ARG A 154 9.33 -18.61 -29.36
N GLY A 155 8.99 -17.58 -28.58
CA GLY A 155 9.68 -16.28 -28.64
C GLY A 155 11.16 -16.39 -28.25
N GLU A 156 11.48 -17.17 -27.23
CA GLU A 156 12.86 -17.37 -26.75
C GLU A 156 13.69 -18.20 -27.74
N PHE A 157 13.06 -19.19 -28.38
CA PHE A 157 13.68 -19.93 -29.49
C PHE A 157 14.02 -18.99 -30.66
N ILE A 158 13.05 -18.18 -31.11
CA ILE A 158 13.23 -17.28 -32.26
C ILE A 158 14.32 -16.26 -31.96
N ASN A 159 14.27 -15.60 -30.80
CA ASN A 159 15.27 -14.62 -30.39
C ASN A 159 16.69 -15.22 -30.35
N ALA A 160 16.85 -16.41 -29.76
CA ALA A 160 18.14 -17.08 -29.70
C ALA A 160 18.63 -17.54 -31.09
N CYS A 161 17.73 -18.05 -31.93
CA CYS A 161 18.04 -18.47 -33.30
C CYS A 161 18.50 -17.29 -34.16
N THR A 162 17.75 -16.19 -34.15
CA THR A 162 18.08 -14.99 -34.93
C THR A 162 19.36 -14.34 -34.42
N ALA A 163 19.54 -14.21 -33.11
CA ALA A 163 20.75 -13.63 -32.53
C ALA A 163 22.00 -14.43 -32.91
N GLU A 164 21.95 -15.76 -32.79
CA GLU A 164 23.05 -16.64 -33.19
C GLU A 164 23.31 -16.52 -34.68
N ALA A 165 22.30 -16.73 -35.54
CA ALA A 165 22.47 -16.67 -36.99
C ALA A 165 23.09 -15.34 -37.47
N MET A 166 22.63 -14.21 -36.91
CA MET A 166 23.18 -12.89 -37.26
C MET A 166 24.62 -12.68 -36.79
N GLN A 167 25.09 -13.39 -35.76
CA GLN A 167 26.50 -13.33 -35.34
C GLN A 167 27.43 -14.02 -36.33
N HIS A 168 26.96 -15.04 -37.06
CA HIS A 168 27.77 -15.78 -38.04
C HIS A 168 27.70 -15.17 -39.46
N LEU A 169 26.65 -14.40 -39.76
CA LEU A 169 26.49 -13.68 -41.04
C LEU A 169 27.17 -12.29 -41.06
N GLY A 170 27.93 -11.96 -40.02
CA GLY A 170 28.55 -10.64 -39.82
C GLY A 170 29.86 -10.44 -40.56
#